data_AF-A0AA42RFS2-F1
#
_entry.id   AF-A0AA42RFS2-F1
#
_cell.length_a   1.000
_cell.length_b   1.000
_cell.length_c   1.000
_cell.angle_alpha   90.00
_cell.angle_beta   90.00
_cell.angle_gamma   90.00
#
_symmetry.space_group_name_H-M   'P 1'
#
loop_
_entity.id
_entity.type
_entity.pdbx_description
1 polymer ?
#
loop_
_entity_poly.entity_id
_entity_poly.type
_entity_poly.pdbx_seq_one_letter_code
_entity_poly.pdbx_strand_id
1 'polypeptide(L)'
;TYYVESNWNNKKSERKAIQITVLEKINFSEKVSIKQNKKDGTIILSLKNTDDKKYKFEWLDEKGNRLYNFDPKENKTVYKGSDSSTITIKNESLGFTIFVKKIDKETTCSSEKVTIKL
;
A
#
# COMPACT_ATOMS: atom_id res chain seq x y z
N THR A 1 -2.33 -27.90 9.41
CA THR A 1 -2.31 -27.17 10.70
C THR A 1 -0.98 -26.50 10.86
N TYR A 2 -0.97 -25.20 11.11
CA TYR A 2 0.26 -24.44 11.35
C TYR A 2 0.50 -24.32 12.85
N TYR A 3 1.74 -24.06 13.24
CA TYR A 3 2.13 -23.95 14.65
C TYR A 3 3.12 -22.81 14.84
N VAL A 4 3.11 -22.20 16.03
CA VAL A 4 4.08 -21.19 16.43
C VAL A 4 4.86 -21.66 17.66
N GLU A 5 6.16 -21.35 17.71
CA GLU A 5 7.02 -21.49 18.87
C GLU A 5 7.97 -20.28 18.94
N SER A 6 8.34 -19.84 20.14
CA SER A 6 9.37 -18.82 20.32
C SER A 6 10.71 -19.48 20.70
N ASN A 7 11.81 -18.93 20.17
CA ASN A 7 13.17 -19.32 20.52
C ASN A 7 13.88 -18.14 21.16
N TRP A 8 14.37 -18.32 22.39
CA TRP A 8 15.15 -17.32 23.11
C TRP A 8 16.22 -17.98 23.98
N ASN A 9 17.48 -17.55 23.85
CA ASN A 9 18.62 -18.09 24.61
C ASN A 9 18.64 -19.63 24.66
N ASN A 10 18.52 -20.29 23.50
CA ASN A 10 18.45 -21.76 23.34
C ASN A 10 17.29 -22.45 24.10
N LYS A 11 16.31 -21.70 24.59
CA LYS A 11 15.06 -22.23 25.14
C LYS A 11 13.94 -22.05 24.14
N LYS A 12 13.08 -23.07 24.06
CA LYS A 12 11.88 -23.11 23.22
C LYS A 12 10.62 -23.02 24.07
N SER A 13 9.63 -22.26 23.61
CA SER A 13 8.29 -22.33 24.20
C SER A 13 7.58 -23.63 23.84
N GLU A 14 6.49 -23.92 24.54
CA GLU A 14 5.52 -24.90 24.05
C GLU A 14 5.00 -24.49 22.67
N ARG A 15 4.81 -25.49 21.80
CA ARG A 15 4.35 -25.31 20.43
C ARG A 15 2.83 -25.18 20.41
N LYS A 16 2.30 -24.04 19.96
CA LYS A 16 0.84 -23.82 19.89
C LYS A 16 0.33 -23.95 18.46
N ALA A 17 -0.76 -24.70 18.29
CA ALA A 17 -1.47 -24.77 17.02
C ALA A 17 -2.11 -23.40 16.73
N ILE A 18 -2.05 -22.97 15.47
CA ILE A 18 -2.76 -21.79 15.00
C ILE A 18 -3.73 -22.18 13.89
N GLN A 19 -4.90 -21.56 13.95
CA GLN A 19 -5.89 -21.65 12.88
C GLN A 19 -5.58 -20.57 11.85
N ILE A 20 -5.41 -21.00 10.59
CA ILE A 20 -5.30 -20.08 9.46
C ILE A 20 -6.59 -20.16 8.67
N THR A 21 -7.31 -19.05 8.62
CA THR A 21 -8.48 -18.89 7.77
C THR A 21 -8.05 -18.18 6.50
N VAL A 22 -8.27 -18.81 5.35
CA VAL A 22 -8.06 -18.20 4.04
C VAL A 22 -9.38 -17.55 3.64
N LEU A 23 -9.40 -16.22 3.60
CA LEU A 23 -10.57 -15.46 3.14
C LEU A 23 -10.55 -15.33 1.61
N GLU A 24 -11.71 -14.99 1.06
CA GLU A 24 -11.85 -14.76 -0.38
C GLU A 24 -10.91 -13.66 -0.89
N LYS A 25 -10.47 -13.82 -2.14
CA LYS A 25 -9.61 -12.85 -2.80
C LYS A 25 -10.32 -11.50 -2.91
N ILE A 26 -9.65 -10.44 -2.48
CA ILE A 26 -10.13 -9.07 -2.67
C ILE A 26 -9.93 -8.68 -4.13
N ASN A 27 -11.01 -8.48 -4.86
CA ASN A 27 -10.95 -7.94 -6.22
C ASN A 27 -10.72 -6.42 -6.18
N PHE A 28 -9.78 -5.96 -7.00
CA PHE A 28 -9.47 -4.54 -7.14
C PHE A 28 -9.34 -4.17 -8.61
N SER A 29 -10.29 -3.37 -9.10
CA SER A 29 -10.41 -2.96 -10.50
C SER A 29 -10.51 -1.43 -10.66
N GLU A 30 -10.14 -0.67 -9.63
CA GLU A 30 -10.35 0.77 -9.63
C GLU A 30 -9.52 1.48 -10.69
N LYS A 31 -10.12 2.51 -11.29
CA LYS A 31 -9.43 3.39 -12.24
C LYS A 31 -8.65 4.45 -11.46
N VAL A 32 -7.40 4.66 -11.85
CA VAL A 32 -6.54 5.71 -11.30
C VAL A 32 -6.66 6.97 -12.12
N SER A 33 -6.84 8.10 -11.44
CA SER A 33 -6.73 9.44 -12.01
C SER A 33 -5.30 9.96 -11.79
N ILE A 34 -4.68 10.49 -12.85
CA ILE A 34 -3.32 11.05 -12.81
C ILE A 34 -3.41 12.55 -13.10
N LYS A 35 -2.88 13.38 -12.21
CA LYS A 35 -2.82 14.83 -12.38
C LYS A 35 -1.41 15.34 -12.14
N GLN A 36 -0.81 15.91 -13.18
CA GLN A 36 0.52 16.53 -13.09
C GLN A 36 0.40 18.02 -12.76
N ASN A 37 1.17 18.50 -11.80
CA ASN A 37 1.32 19.90 -11.44
C ASN A 37 2.73 20.36 -11.80
N LYS A 38 2.84 21.12 -12.90
CA LYS A 38 4.13 21.64 -13.39
C LYS A 38 4.73 22.73 -12.51
N LYS A 39 3.92 23.48 -11.76
CA LYS A 39 4.41 24.59 -10.92
C LYS A 39 5.19 24.07 -9.72
N ASP A 40 4.66 23.03 -9.09
CA ASP A 40 5.24 22.48 -7.85
C ASP A 40 6.05 21.21 -8.12
N GLY A 41 6.22 20.82 -9.39
CA GLY A 41 7.01 19.64 -9.78
C GLY A 41 6.47 18.31 -9.26
N THR A 42 5.15 18.16 -9.16
CA THR A 42 4.51 16.98 -8.53
C THR A 42 3.49 16.29 -9.43
N ILE A 43 3.27 15.00 -9.17
CA ILE A 43 2.19 14.20 -9.74
C ILE A 43 1.31 13.71 -8.60
N ILE A 44 0.00 13.84 -8.78
CA ILE A 44 -1.02 13.34 -7.86
C ILE A 44 -1.72 12.17 -8.53
N LEU A 45 -1.71 11.02 -7.86
CA LEU A 45 -2.45 9.82 -8.26
C LEU A 45 -3.61 9.64 -7.29
N SER A 46 -4.81 9.47 -7.81
CA SER A 46 -6.01 9.27 -6.99
C SER A 46 -6.84 8.10 -7.51
N LEU A 47 -7.21 7.19 -6.63
CA LEU A 47 -8.19 6.15 -6.90
C LEU A 47 -9.60 6.74 -6.90
N LYS A 48 -10.48 6.22 -7.76
CA LYS A 48 -11.91 6.55 -7.75
C LYS A 48 -12.68 5.58 -6.85
N ASN A 49 -13.88 5.98 -6.44
CA ASN A 49 -14.86 5.15 -5.72
C ASN A 49 -14.32 4.46 -4.45
N THR A 50 -13.49 5.15 -3.67
CA THR A 50 -12.85 4.58 -2.47
C THR A 50 -13.63 4.79 -1.17
N ASP A 51 -14.96 4.88 -1.24
CA ASP A 51 -15.80 5.22 -0.08
C ASP A 51 -15.94 4.06 0.92
N ASP A 52 -15.52 2.86 0.53
CA ASP A 52 -15.54 1.68 1.38
C ASP A 52 -14.50 1.77 2.50
N LYS A 53 -14.98 2.15 3.69
CA LYS A 53 -14.16 2.35 4.89
C LYS A 53 -13.50 1.07 5.39
N LYS A 54 -13.96 -0.12 4.99
CA LYS A 54 -13.35 -1.40 5.38
C LYS A 54 -11.93 -1.54 4.86
N TYR A 55 -11.62 -0.89 3.74
CA TYR A 55 -10.35 -1.06 3.06
C TYR A 55 -9.46 0.18 3.16
N LYS A 56 -8.17 -0.09 2.96
CA LYS A 56 -7.10 0.90 2.78
C LYS A 56 -6.31 0.56 1.53
N PHE A 57 -5.49 1.50 1.08
CA PHE A 57 -4.68 1.35 -0.12
C PHE A 57 -3.21 1.54 0.21
N GLU A 58 -2.38 0.69 -0.36
CA GLU A 58 -0.92 0.80 -0.23
C GLU A 58 -0.30 0.98 -1.60
N TRP A 59 0.44 2.09 -1.73
CA TRP A 59 1.17 2.47 -2.93
C TRP A 59 2.61 2.00 -2.80
N LEU A 60 3.13 1.38 -3.87
CA LEU A 60 4.43 0.72 -3.87
C LEU A 60 5.26 1.13 -5.09
N ASP A 61 6.58 1.15 -4.92
CA ASP A 61 7.54 1.28 -6.01
C ASP A 61 7.78 -0.07 -6.73
N GLU A 62 8.67 -0.06 -7.72
CA GLU A 62 9.06 -1.24 -8.51
C GLU A 62 9.72 -2.36 -7.70
N LYS A 63 10.36 -2.00 -6.59
CA LYS A 63 11.00 -2.93 -5.66
C LYS A 63 10.01 -3.46 -4.62
N GLY A 64 8.78 -2.97 -4.63
CA GLY A 64 7.75 -3.31 -3.65
C GLY A 64 7.87 -2.55 -2.33
N ASN A 65 8.69 -1.50 -2.26
CA ASN A 65 8.74 -0.63 -1.08
C ASN A 65 7.55 0.31 -1.07
N ARG A 66 7.11 0.66 0.14
CA ARG A 66 6.03 1.62 0.33
C ARG A 66 6.42 3.02 -0.14
N LEU A 67 5.55 3.63 -0.93
CA LEU A 67 5.62 5.03 -1.28
C LEU A 67 4.89 5.87 -0.23
N TYR A 68 5.43 7.06 0.03
CA TYR A 68 4.88 8.03 0.95
C TYR A 68 4.58 9.33 0.22
N ASN A 69 3.66 10.13 0.77
CA ASN A 69 3.28 11.39 0.16
C ASN A 69 4.43 12.40 0.20
N PHE A 70 4.72 13.03 -0.92
CA PHE A 70 5.63 14.16 -0.99
C PHE A 70 4.89 15.45 -0.65
N ASP A 71 5.42 16.24 0.28
CA ASP A 71 4.94 17.58 0.57
C ASP A 71 5.82 18.63 -0.15
N PRO A 72 5.28 19.31 -1.19
CA PRO A 72 6.07 20.26 -1.97
C PRO A 72 6.41 21.53 -1.18
N LYS A 73 5.63 21.90 -0.15
CA LYS A 73 5.88 23.13 0.61
C LYS A 73 7.10 22.98 1.52
N GLU A 74 7.27 21.80 2.10
CA GLU A 74 8.39 21.48 3.00
C GLU A 74 9.52 20.72 2.29
N ASN A 75 9.35 20.44 0.99
CA ASN A 75 10.27 19.65 0.16
C ASN A 75 10.71 18.33 0.82
N LYS A 76 9.77 17.63 1.47
CA LYS A 76 10.06 16.40 2.21
C LYS A 76 9.01 15.34 1.99
N THR A 77 9.41 14.09 2.17
CA THR A 77 8.50 12.95 2.17
C THR A 77 7.81 12.86 3.52
N VAL A 78 6.49 12.89 3.53
CA VAL A 78 5.64 12.92 4.72
C VAL A 78 4.75 11.69 4.75
N TYR A 79 4.69 11.06 5.92
CA TYR A 79 3.68 10.06 6.22
C TYR A 79 2.32 10.75 6.43
N LYS A 80 1.54 10.94 5.36
CA LYS A 80 0.14 11.41 5.45
C LYS A 80 -0.82 10.23 5.57
N GLY A 81 -0.66 9.42 6.61
CA GLY A 81 -1.48 8.24 6.84
C GLY A 81 -1.28 7.17 5.77
N SER A 82 -1.01 5.94 6.19
CA SER A 82 -0.72 4.79 5.33
C SER A 82 -1.82 4.46 4.31
N ASP A 83 -3.02 4.97 4.48
CA ASP A 83 -4.25 4.35 4.00
C ASP A 83 -5.05 5.27 3.06
N SER A 84 -4.35 6.06 2.25
CA SER A 84 -5.00 7.05 1.39
C SER A 84 -5.24 6.53 -0.02
N SER A 85 -6.43 6.82 -0.55
CA SER A 85 -6.77 6.65 -1.96
C SER A 85 -5.99 7.58 -2.87
N THR A 86 -5.15 8.47 -2.32
CA THR A 86 -4.34 9.43 -3.07
C THR A 86 -2.88 9.43 -2.61
N ILE A 87 -1.97 9.54 -3.56
CA ILE A 87 -0.55 9.79 -3.32
C ILE A 87 -0.02 10.94 -4.17
N THR A 88 0.82 11.78 -3.57
CA THR A 88 1.60 12.82 -4.26
C THR A 88 3.05 12.40 -4.34
N ILE A 89 3.64 12.45 -5.53
CA ILE A 89 5.04 12.11 -5.82
C ILE A 89 5.71 13.24 -6.62
N LYS A 90 7.03 13.19 -6.77
CA LYS A 90 7.78 14.15 -7.61
C LYS A 90 7.62 13.83 -9.09
N ASN A 91 7.69 14.85 -9.95
CA ASN A 91 7.73 14.68 -11.41
C ASN A 91 8.96 13.90 -11.89
N GLU A 92 10.06 13.93 -11.15
CA GLU A 92 11.23 13.08 -11.40
C GLU A 92 10.88 11.59 -11.40
N SER A 93 9.72 11.22 -10.85
CA SER A 93 9.19 9.87 -10.90
C SER A 93 8.50 9.48 -12.21
N LEU A 94 8.47 10.38 -13.20
CA LEU A 94 7.99 10.07 -14.56
C LEU A 94 8.80 8.91 -15.15
N GLY A 95 8.10 7.88 -15.61
CA GLY A 95 8.72 6.66 -16.15
C GLY A 95 8.91 5.54 -15.13
N PHE A 96 8.69 5.76 -13.83
CA PHE A 96 8.62 4.67 -12.87
C PHE A 96 7.27 3.97 -12.92
N THR A 97 7.31 2.66 -12.72
CA THR A 97 6.12 1.85 -12.49
C THR A 97 5.69 1.96 -11.04
N ILE A 98 4.45 2.37 -10.82
CA ILE A 98 3.87 2.42 -9.47
C ILE A 98 2.82 1.32 -9.36
N PHE A 99 2.77 0.69 -8.20
CA PHE A 99 1.75 -0.30 -7.90
C PHE A 99 0.85 0.19 -6.79
N VAL A 100 -0.38 -0.29 -6.80
CA VAL A 100 -1.33 -0.07 -5.71
C VAL A 100 -2.05 -1.37 -5.41
N LYS A 101 -2.30 -1.64 -4.13
CA LYS A 101 -3.13 -2.76 -3.69
C LYS A 101 -4.15 -2.32 -2.66
N LYS A 102 -5.31 -2.98 -2.64
CA LYS A 102 -6.37 -2.82 -1.65
C LYS A 102 -6.12 -3.80 -0.51
N ILE A 103 -6.18 -3.33 0.73
CA ILE A 103 -5.91 -4.10 1.95
C ILE A 103 -7.12 -3.97 2.87
N ASP A 104 -7.55 -5.07 3.47
CA ASP A 104 -8.57 -5.07 4.52
C ASP A 104 -7.98 -4.50 5.83
N LYS A 105 -8.68 -3.60 6.52
CA LYS A 105 -8.17 -2.98 7.74
C LYS A 105 -8.18 -3.92 8.96
N GLU A 106 -9.04 -4.92 8.96
CA GLU A 106 -9.25 -5.82 10.10
C GLU A 106 -8.54 -7.16 9.92
N THR A 107 -8.04 -7.46 8.71
CA THR A 107 -7.37 -8.72 8.38
C THR A 107 -6.04 -8.49 7.67
N THR A 108 -5.31 -9.58 7.38
CA THR A 108 -4.08 -9.53 6.58
C THR A 108 -4.31 -9.70 5.08
N CYS A 109 -5.58 -9.79 4.64
CA CYS A 109 -5.93 -10.00 3.24
C CYS A 109 -5.65 -8.76 2.39
N SER A 110 -5.07 -8.99 1.21
CA SER A 110 -4.81 -7.95 0.22
C SER A 110 -5.15 -8.43 -1.18
N SER A 111 -5.51 -7.48 -2.04
CA SER A 111 -5.72 -7.73 -3.46
C SER A 111 -4.40 -7.98 -4.18
N GLU A 112 -4.48 -8.44 -5.43
CA GLU A 112 -3.37 -8.30 -6.37
C GLU A 112 -2.99 -6.83 -6.58
N LYS A 113 -1.74 -6.62 -7.00
CA LYS A 113 -1.22 -5.30 -7.35
C LYS A 113 -1.80 -4.87 -8.69
N VAL A 114 -2.36 -3.67 -8.73
CA VAL A 114 -2.68 -2.98 -9.98
C VAL A 114 -1.48 -2.13 -10.38
N THR A 115 -1.06 -2.29 -11.63
CA THR A 115 0.06 -1.53 -12.20
C THR A 115 -0.43 -0.18 -12.71
N ILE A 116 0.26 0.89 -12.34
CA ILE A 116 0.01 2.26 -12.76
C ILE A 116 1.20 2.71 -13.59
N LYS A 117 0.92 3.04 -14.85
CA LYS A 117 1.90 3.63 -15.76
C LYS A 117 1.71 5.15 -15.72
N LEU A 118 2.76 5.85 -15.33
CA LEU A 118 2.82 7.32 -15.26
C LEU A 118 3.12 7.94 -16.62
#